data_AF-A0A7V8BLM4-F1
#
_entry.id   AF-A0A7V8BLM4-F1
#
_cell.length_a   1.000
_cell.length_b   1.000
_cell.length_c   1.000
_cell.angle_alpha   90.00
_cell.angle_beta   90.00
_cell.angle_gamma   90.00
#
_symmetry.space_group_name_H-M   'P 1'
#
loop_
_entity.id
_entity.type
_entity.pdbx_description
1 polymer ?
#
loop_
_entity_poly.entity_id
_entity_poly.type
_entity_poly.pdbx_seq_one_letter_code
_entity_poly.pdbx_strand_id
1 'polypeptide(L)'
;MPQLHVAKNGQPLCTVGSDDVWMFSASMHTDIWSKEPCELTVTGGGKRTAEGTSDFLIWEMSHELREGDRIAFTFAEGSASSPKGQLFNDEPNPDGSKPEFFDPLAETEILKLENRPIANPRCGWRFCFAEEPVRVVAVDSKRQNISLHLLWNEMRPESMRVNLSKASLREIVARSGGEELFLQYAGVGAHVEVSVGI
;
A
#
# COMPACT_ATOMS: atom_id res chain seq x y z
N MET A 1 11.57 9.40 -17.43
CA MET A 1 10.43 9.69 -16.54
C MET A 1 9.64 8.42 -16.39
N PRO A 2 9.30 8.01 -15.15
CA PRO A 2 8.64 6.73 -14.91
C PRO A 2 7.15 6.83 -14.59
N GLN A 3 6.47 5.72 -14.77
CA GLN A 3 5.08 5.53 -14.36
C GLN A 3 4.89 4.16 -13.71
N LEU A 4 3.86 4.05 -12.88
CA LEU A 4 3.42 2.79 -12.28
C LEU A 4 2.10 2.38 -12.91
N HIS A 5 2.09 1.25 -13.63
CA HIS A 5 0.87 0.60 -14.06
C HIS A 5 0.39 -0.38 -13.00
N VAL A 6 -0.90 -0.31 -12.66
CA VAL A 6 -1.54 -1.21 -11.72
C VAL A 6 -2.67 -1.94 -12.44
N ALA A 7 -2.65 -3.26 -12.41
CA ALA A 7 -3.67 -4.10 -13.03
C ALA A 7 -4.16 -5.18 -12.07
N LYS A 8 -5.45 -5.49 -12.15
CA LYS A 8 -6.12 -6.58 -11.42
C LYS A 8 -6.59 -7.64 -12.41
N ASN A 9 -6.14 -8.87 -12.23
CA ASN A 9 -6.49 -10.01 -13.10
C ASN A 9 -6.23 -9.70 -14.59
N GLY A 10 -5.15 -8.97 -14.89
CA GLY A 10 -4.80 -8.52 -16.24
C GLY A 10 -5.61 -7.33 -16.77
N GLN A 11 -6.62 -6.84 -16.04
CA GLN A 11 -7.37 -5.64 -16.39
C GLN A 11 -6.71 -4.40 -15.77
N PRO A 12 -6.43 -3.34 -16.55
CA PRO A 12 -5.88 -2.10 -16.00
C PRO A 12 -6.82 -1.48 -14.95
N LEU A 13 -6.29 -1.15 -13.78
CA LEU A 13 -6.98 -0.36 -12.76
C LEU A 13 -6.63 1.13 -12.93
N CYS A 14 -5.33 1.44 -12.85
CA CYS A 14 -4.85 2.80 -12.99
C CYS A 14 -3.38 2.83 -13.44
N THR A 15 -2.95 3.99 -13.90
CA THR A 15 -1.56 4.33 -14.16
C THR A 15 -1.25 5.64 -13.46
N VAL A 16 -0.17 5.66 -12.67
CA VAL A 16 0.31 6.87 -11.99
C VAL A 16 1.61 7.31 -12.65
N GLY A 17 1.59 8.47 -13.29
CA GLY A 17 2.72 9.02 -14.03
C GLY A 17 3.44 10.13 -13.27
N SER A 18 4.77 10.20 -13.41
CA SER A 18 5.62 11.16 -12.69
C SER A 18 5.36 12.65 -13.01
N ASP A 19 4.62 12.97 -14.07
CA ASP A 19 4.30 14.37 -14.40
C ASP A 19 3.31 14.96 -13.38
N ASP A 20 2.41 14.14 -12.87
CA ASP A 20 1.35 14.59 -11.96
C ASP A 20 1.82 14.67 -10.50
N VAL A 21 2.89 13.93 -10.15
CA VAL A 21 3.29 13.71 -8.76
C VAL A 21 4.78 13.89 -8.51
N TRP A 22 5.14 14.35 -7.32
CA TRP A 22 6.53 14.26 -6.83
C TRP A 22 6.81 12.91 -6.14
N MET A 23 5.75 12.21 -5.72
CA MET A 23 5.82 10.84 -5.22
C MET A 23 4.51 10.08 -5.47
N PHE A 24 4.60 8.77 -5.63
CA PHE A 24 3.43 7.89 -5.58
C PHE A 24 3.71 6.67 -4.73
N SER A 25 2.64 6.08 -4.20
CA SER A 25 2.66 4.83 -3.48
C SER A 25 1.52 3.94 -3.91
N ALA A 26 1.82 2.65 -4.05
CA ALA A 26 0.81 1.60 -4.09
C ALA A 26 1.05 0.65 -2.91
N SER A 27 0.00 0.36 -2.16
CA SER A 27 0.08 -0.50 -0.99
C SER A 27 -1.01 -1.54 -1.00
N MET A 28 -0.65 -2.77 -0.65
CA MET A 28 -1.60 -3.82 -0.33
C MET A 28 -1.50 -4.14 1.16
N HIS A 29 -2.65 -4.37 1.79
CA HIS A 29 -2.74 -4.70 3.20
C HIS A 29 -3.72 -5.86 3.42
N THR A 30 -3.38 -6.74 4.36
CA THR A 30 -4.31 -7.75 4.90
C THR A 30 -4.01 -7.99 6.36
N ASP A 31 -5.07 -8.27 7.12
CA ASP A 31 -5.00 -8.65 8.51
C ASP A 31 -6.08 -9.69 8.85
N ILE A 32 -5.98 -10.29 10.03
CA ILE A 32 -6.88 -11.38 10.44
C ILE A 32 -8.24 -10.89 10.97
N TRP A 33 -8.38 -9.61 11.29
CA TRP A 33 -9.58 -9.04 11.91
C TRP A 33 -10.51 -8.39 10.89
N SER A 34 -9.97 -7.92 9.77
CA SER A 34 -10.74 -7.33 8.67
C SER A 34 -11.63 -8.37 8.00
N LYS A 35 -12.83 -7.93 7.60
CA LYS A 35 -13.78 -8.75 6.84
C LYS A 35 -13.27 -8.99 5.42
N GLU A 36 -12.66 -7.96 4.84
CA GLU A 36 -12.15 -8.04 3.48
C GLU A 36 -10.81 -8.78 3.46
N PRO A 37 -10.61 -9.70 2.50
CA PRO A 37 -9.40 -10.52 2.46
C PRO A 37 -8.12 -9.71 2.29
N CYS A 38 -8.17 -8.63 1.50
CA CYS A 38 -7.06 -7.74 1.25
C CYS A 38 -7.58 -6.43 0.64
N GLU A 39 -6.89 -5.33 0.90
CA GLU A 39 -7.18 -4.02 0.29
C GLU A 39 -5.98 -3.51 -0.50
N LEU A 40 -6.25 -2.81 -1.61
CA LEU A 40 -5.28 -2.08 -2.41
C LEU A 40 -5.58 -0.58 -2.35
N THR A 41 -4.54 0.21 -2.13
CA THR A 41 -4.58 1.67 -2.17
C THR A 41 -3.47 2.20 -3.07
N VAL A 42 -3.80 3.16 -3.93
CA VAL A 42 -2.87 3.82 -4.86
C VAL A 42 -3.04 5.33 -4.76
N THR A 43 -2.01 6.00 -4.27
CA THR A 43 -2.03 7.42 -3.90
C THR A 43 -0.73 8.11 -4.29
N GLY A 44 -0.69 9.43 -4.21
CA GLY A 44 0.52 10.19 -4.45
C GLY A 44 0.44 11.64 -3.96
N GLY A 45 1.59 12.29 -3.90
CA GLY A 45 1.69 13.72 -3.65
C GLY A 45 1.80 14.47 -4.97
N GLY A 46 0.81 15.31 -5.28
CA GLY A 46 0.82 16.19 -6.44
C GLY A 46 1.99 17.17 -6.39
N LYS A 47 2.56 17.54 -7.53
CA LYS A 47 3.72 18.45 -7.60
C LYS A 47 3.52 19.72 -6.76
N ARG A 48 4.61 20.23 -6.19
CA ARG A 48 4.56 21.46 -5.38
C ARG A 48 4.09 22.64 -6.24
N THR A 49 3.11 23.37 -5.74
CA THR A 49 2.67 24.64 -6.31
C THR A 49 3.73 25.73 -6.11
N ALA A 50 3.57 26.88 -6.77
CA ALA A 50 4.44 28.04 -6.56
C ALA A 50 4.48 28.53 -5.09
N GLU A 51 3.45 28.21 -4.31
CA GLU A 51 3.32 28.54 -2.88
C GLU A 51 3.96 27.46 -1.98
N GLY A 52 4.47 26.38 -2.57
CA GLY A 52 5.14 25.28 -1.87
C GLY A 52 4.20 24.21 -1.30
N THR A 53 2.89 24.32 -1.53
CA THR A 53 1.89 23.32 -1.14
C THR A 53 1.85 22.15 -2.13
N SER A 54 1.41 20.97 -1.69
CA SER A 54 1.27 19.77 -2.53
C SER A 54 -0.07 19.12 -2.22
N ASP A 55 -0.79 18.75 -3.27
CA ASP A 55 -2.06 18.04 -3.15
C ASP A 55 -1.87 16.57 -2.79
N PHE A 56 -2.81 16.00 -2.05
CA PHE A 56 -2.91 14.54 -1.91
C PHE A 56 -3.83 14.00 -2.99
N LEU A 57 -3.27 13.14 -3.84
CA LEU A 57 -3.94 12.58 -5.01
C LEU A 57 -4.25 11.09 -4.80
N ILE A 58 -5.45 10.70 -5.19
CA ILE A 58 -5.99 9.35 -5.06
C ILE A 58 -6.30 8.81 -6.45
N TRP A 59 -5.78 7.63 -6.75
CA TRP A 59 -6.19 6.84 -7.92
C TRP A 59 -7.08 5.69 -7.51
N GLU A 60 -6.81 5.10 -6.35
CA GLU A 60 -7.57 3.99 -5.81
C GLU A 60 -7.45 4.00 -4.28
N MET A 61 -8.55 3.80 -3.57
CA MET A 61 -8.56 3.82 -2.11
C MET A 61 -9.40 2.65 -1.59
N SER A 62 -8.76 1.77 -0.82
CA SER A 62 -9.40 0.57 -0.24
C SER A 62 -10.15 -0.28 -1.27
N HIS A 63 -9.53 -0.52 -2.42
CA HIS A 63 -10.07 -1.46 -3.40
C HIS A 63 -10.03 -2.87 -2.84
N GLU A 64 -11.21 -3.44 -2.63
CA GLU A 64 -11.36 -4.77 -2.07
C GLU A 64 -10.83 -5.85 -3.03
N LEU A 65 -9.99 -6.72 -2.49
CA LEU A 65 -9.42 -7.86 -3.18
C LEU A 65 -9.88 -9.16 -2.54
N ARG A 66 -10.27 -10.10 -3.39
CA ARG A 66 -10.77 -11.41 -2.99
C ARG A 66 -9.69 -12.47 -3.17
N GLU A 67 -9.89 -13.61 -2.50
CA GLU A 67 -9.07 -14.79 -2.76
C GLU A 67 -9.10 -15.16 -4.25
N GLY A 68 -7.93 -15.42 -4.81
CA GLY A 68 -7.73 -15.68 -6.24
C GLY A 68 -7.46 -14.42 -7.08
N ASP A 69 -7.66 -13.21 -6.55
CA ASP A 69 -7.28 -11.98 -7.27
C ASP A 69 -5.76 -11.87 -7.40
N ARG A 70 -5.31 -11.39 -8.56
CA ARG A 70 -3.91 -11.13 -8.90
C ARG A 70 -3.71 -9.64 -9.19
N ILE A 71 -2.84 -9.00 -8.44
CA ILE A 71 -2.42 -7.63 -8.66
C ILE A 71 -1.03 -7.62 -9.28
N ALA A 72 -0.91 -6.91 -10.40
CA ALA A 72 0.34 -6.69 -11.11
C ALA A 72 0.70 -5.21 -11.06
N PHE A 73 1.93 -4.92 -10.65
CA PHE A 73 2.54 -3.60 -10.64
C PHE A 73 3.69 -3.61 -11.65
N THR A 74 3.65 -2.71 -12.63
CA THR A 74 4.73 -2.57 -13.61
C THR A 74 5.29 -1.17 -13.55
N PHE A 75 6.56 -1.06 -13.18
CA PHE A 75 7.29 0.21 -13.16
C PHE A 75 7.93 0.40 -14.53
N ALA A 76 7.40 1.33 -15.33
CA ALA A 76 7.72 1.45 -16.75
C ALA A 76 8.17 2.87 -17.11
N GLU A 77 8.73 3.02 -18.30
CA GLU A 77 8.92 4.34 -18.91
C GLU A 77 7.57 4.95 -19.28
N GLY A 78 7.45 6.25 -19.06
CA GLY A 78 6.25 7.05 -19.30
C GLY A 78 6.02 8.02 -18.16
N SER A 79 5.09 8.96 -18.33
CA SER A 79 4.97 10.07 -17.39
C SER A 79 3.53 10.52 -17.14
N ALA A 80 2.57 10.05 -17.93
CA ALA A 80 1.18 10.45 -17.86
C ALA A 80 0.37 9.51 -16.97
N SER A 81 -0.41 10.06 -16.04
CA SER A 81 -1.40 9.27 -15.30
C SER A 81 -2.64 8.99 -16.14
N SER A 82 -3.27 7.84 -15.89
CA SER A 82 -4.57 7.48 -16.45
C SER A 82 -5.34 6.56 -15.48
N PRO A 83 -6.48 7.00 -14.91
CA PRO A 83 -7.02 8.37 -14.97
C PRO A 83 -6.09 9.37 -14.27
N LYS A 84 -6.44 10.67 -14.33
CA LYS A 84 -5.81 11.67 -13.46
C LYS A 84 -6.20 11.39 -12.00
N GLY A 85 -5.26 11.64 -11.09
CA GLY A 85 -5.52 11.53 -9.66
C GLY A 85 -6.60 12.50 -9.22
N GLN A 86 -7.45 12.05 -8.30
CA GLN A 86 -8.51 12.85 -7.71
C GLN A 86 -8.02 13.48 -6.42
N LEU A 87 -8.42 14.72 -6.16
CA LEU A 87 -8.21 15.35 -4.87
C LEU A 87 -9.07 14.65 -3.82
N PHE A 88 -8.52 14.47 -2.63
CA PHE A 88 -9.34 14.10 -1.48
C PHE A 88 -10.27 15.27 -1.15
N ASN A 89 -11.56 15.09 -1.39
CA ASN A 89 -12.57 16.08 -1.07
C ASN A 89 -13.18 15.74 0.29
N ASP A 90 -12.47 16.08 1.35
CA ASP A 90 -13.07 16.15 2.68
C ASP A 90 -13.85 17.45 2.73
N GLU A 91 -15.18 17.40 2.65
CA GLU A 91 -15.95 18.57 3.07
C GLU A 91 -15.54 18.85 4.51
N PRO A 92 -15.02 20.05 4.83
CA PRO A 92 -14.50 20.33 6.15
C PRO A 92 -15.64 20.10 7.15
N ASN A 93 -15.47 19.10 8.01
CA ASN A 93 -16.40 18.87 9.09
C ASN A 93 -16.43 20.19 9.91
N PRO A 94 -17.58 20.89 10.00
CA PRO A 94 -17.64 22.23 10.61
C PRO A 94 -17.20 22.22 12.07
N ASP A 95 -17.25 21.05 12.71
CA ASP A 95 -16.61 20.77 13.98
C ASP A 95 -15.12 20.47 13.74
N GLY A 96 -14.32 21.54 13.57
CA GLY A 96 -12.88 21.50 13.40
C GLY A 96 -12.13 20.99 14.64
N SER A 97 -12.41 19.76 15.10
CA SER A 97 -11.44 19.02 15.88
C SER A 97 -10.28 18.69 14.94
N LYS A 98 -9.13 19.33 15.17
CA LYS A 98 -7.87 18.79 14.64
C LYS A 98 -7.85 17.32 15.07
N PRO A 99 -7.61 16.36 14.16
CA PRO A 99 -7.41 14.99 14.59
C PRO A 99 -6.29 15.01 15.63
N GLU A 100 -6.62 14.62 16.87
CA GLU A 100 -5.62 14.48 17.91
C GLU A 100 -4.59 13.51 17.35
N PHE A 101 -3.36 13.98 17.19
CA PHE A 101 -2.26 13.15 16.75
C PHE A 101 -2.11 12.05 17.80
N PHE A 102 -2.59 10.85 17.45
CA PHE A 102 -2.76 9.70 18.32
C PHE A 102 -1.68 9.61 19.41
N ASP A 103 -2.08 9.84 20.66
CA ASP A 103 -1.34 9.34 21.81
C ASP A 103 -1.13 7.83 21.63
N PRO A 104 -0.04 7.24 22.16
CA PRO A 104 0.11 5.79 22.16
C PRO A 104 -1.15 5.15 22.72
N LEU A 105 -1.77 4.25 21.95
CA LEU A 105 -2.98 3.54 22.38
C LEU A 105 -2.77 2.95 23.76
N ALA A 106 -3.72 3.15 24.67
CA ALA A 106 -3.63 2.60 26.00
C ALA A 106 -3.58 1.06 25.92
N GLU A 107 -2.84 0.41 26.83
CA GLU A 107 -2.70 -1.06 26.84
C GLU A 107 -4.07 -1.78 26.86
N THR A 108 -5.06 -1.19 27.52
CA THR A 108 -6.44 -1.71 27.55
C THR A 108 -7.14 -1.67 26.20
N GLU A 109 -6.81 -0.71 25.34
CA GLU A 109 -7.33 -0.62 23.98
C GLU A 109 -6.62 -1.60 23.05
N ILE A 110 -5.30 -1.74 23.17
CA ILE A 110 -4.52 -2.75 22.43
C ILE A 110 -5.08 -4.15 22.72
N LEU A 111 -5.31 -4.48 24.00
CA LEU A 111 -5.91 -5.76 24.39
C LEU A 111 -7.32 -5.94 23.82
N LYS A 112 -8.15 -4.89 23.76
CA LYS A 112 -9.47 -4.98 23.13
C LYS A 112 -9.38 -5.30 21.64
N LEU A 113 -8.41 -4.70 20.95
CA LEU A 113 -8.15 -4.94 19.52
C LEU A 113 -7.64 -6.37 19.30
N GLU A 114 -6.69 -6.84 20.10
CA GLU A 114 -6.13 -8.20 20.02
C GLU A 114 -7.20 -9.28 20.25
N ASN A 115 -8.20 -9.01 21.11
CA ASN A 115 -9.29 -9.93 21.42
C ASN A 115 -10.47 -9.87 20.43
N ARG A 116 -10.38 -9.07 19.35
CA ARG A 116 -11.43 -9.05 18.33
C ARG A 116 -11.59 -10.44 17.68
N PRO A 117 -12.82 -10.85 17.33
CA PRO A 117 -13.03 -12.08 16.57
C PRO A 117 -12.20 -12.07 15.29
N ILE A 118 -11.53 -13.19 15.04
CA ILE A 118 -10.77 -13.41 13.80
C ILE A 118 -11.76 -13.63 12.66
N ALA A 119 -11.75 -12.75 11.66
CA ALA A 119 -12.59 -12.82 10.48
C ALA A 119 -11.88 -13.48 9.29
N ASN A 120 -10.55 -13.34 9.21
CA ASN A 120 -9.74 -13.78 8.08
C ASN A 120 -8.51 -14.61 8.52
N PRO A 121 -8.72 -15.86 9.02
CA PRO A 121 -7.66 -16.65 9.66
C PRO A 121 -6.60 -17.22 8.71
N ARG A 122 -6.81 -17.12 7.39
CA ARG A 122 -5.97 -17.76 6.36
C ARG A 122 -5.42 -16.78 5.34
N CYS A 123 -5.36 -15.49 5.67
CA CYS A 123 -4.80 -14.52 4.74
C CYS A 123 -3.31 -14.78 4.49
N GLY A 124 -2.98 -14.82 3.20
CA GLY A 124 -1.65 -15.03 2.70
C GLY A 124 -1.57 -14.65 1.25
N TRP A 125 -0.35 -14.41 0.79
CA TRP A 125 -0.04 -13.95 -0.54
C TRP A 125 1.02 -14.84 -1.19
N ARG A 126 0.94 -14.97 -2.50
CA ARG A 126 2.07 -15.36 -3.34
C ARG A 126 2.66 -14.09 -3.95
N PHE A 127 3.88 -13.75 -3.54
CA PHE A 127 4.61 -12.57 -3.99
C PHE A 127 5.69 -12.96 -4.98
N CYS A 128 5.72 -12.29 -6.14
CA CYS A 128 6.74 -12.46 -7.15
C CYS A 128 7.37 -11.09 -7.45
N PHE A 129 8.69 -11.05 -7.57
CA PHE A 129 9.42 -9.84 -7.94
C PHE A 129 10.38 -10.18 -9.08
N ALA A 130 10.13 -9.59 -10.25
CA ALA A 130 10.87 -9.89 -11.47
C ALA A 130 11.01 -11.41 -11.70
N GLU A 131 12.24 -11.90 -11.89
CA GLU A 131 12.57 -13.32 -12.09
C GLU A 131 12.96 -14.04 -10.78
N GLU A 132 12.72 -13.44 -9.61
CA GLU A 132 13.01 -14.10 -8.33
C GLU A 132 12.04 -15.25 -8.01
N PRO A 133 12.48 -16.22 -7.19
CA PRO A 133 11.59 -17.26 -6.68
C PRO A 133 10.37 -16.69 -5.96
N VAL A 134 9.21 -17.30 -6.21
CA VAL A 134 7.95 -16.94 -5.56
C VAL A 134 8.06 -17.07 -4.04
N ARG A 135 7.68 -16.01 -3.32
CA ARG A 135 7.59 -16.00 -1.86
C ARG A 135 6.15 -16.22 -1.44
N VAL A 136 5.91 -17.27 -0.67
CA VAL A 136 4.61 -17.50 -0.03
C VAL A 136 4.65 -16.89 1.36
N VAL A 137 3.75 -15.95 1.64
CA VAL A 137 3.68 -15.24 2.91
C VAL A 137 2.30 -15.45 3.50
N ALA A 138 2.22 -15.79 4.77
CA ALA A 138 0.95 -15.96 5.49
C ALA A 138 1.05 -15.35 6.87
N VAL A 139 -0.08 -14.93 7.44
CA VAL A 139 -0.17 -14.52 8.84
C VAL A 139 0.15 -15.69 9.78
N ASP A 140 0.57 -15.37 11.00
CA ASP A 140 0.74 -16.36 12.06
C ASP A 140 0.32 -15.81 13.44
N SER A 141 0.48 -16.64 14.47
CA SER A 141 0.13 -16.28 15.85
C SER A 141 0.95 -15.14 16.44
N LYS A 142 2.10 -14.80 15.85
CA LYS A 142 2.95 -13.68 16.27
C LYS A 142 2.66 -12.43 15.45
N ARG A 143 2.44 -12.55 14.14
CA ARG A 143 2.25 -11.42 13.22
C ARG A 143 1.03 -11.62 12.34
N GLN A 144 0.00 -10.82 12.65
CA GLN A 144 -1.34 -10.94 12.10
C GLN A 144 -1.60 -10.03 10.91
N ASN A 145 -0.63 -9.21 10.50
CA ASN A 145 -0.75 -8.27 9.39
C ASN A 145 0.34 -8.56 8.37
N ILE A 146 -0.02 -8.49 7.08
CA ILE A 146 0.93 -8.52 5.96
C ILE A 146 0.76 -7.21 5.19
N SER A 147 1.86 -6.59 4.78
CA SER A 147 1.84 -5.34 4.05
C SER A 147 2.88 -5.32 2.95
N LEU A 148 2.46 -4.90 1.76
CA LEU A 148 3.33 -4.62 0.64
C LEU A 148 3.25 -3.13 0.35
N HIS A 149 4.40 -2.46 0.26
CA HIS A 149 4.50 -1.06 -0.10
C HIS A 149 5.45 -0.88 -1.28
N LEU A 150 4.93 -0.26 -2.34
CA LEU A 150 5.68 0.26 -3.47
C LEU A 150 5.71 1.78 -3.32
N LEU A 151 6.90 2.37 -3.32
CA LEU A 151 7.09 3.80 -3.13
C LEU A 151 8.10 4.33 -4.14
N TRP A 152 7.70 5.35 -4.88
CA TRP A 152 8.57 6.12 -5.76
C TRP A 152 8.55 7.59 -5.39
N ASN A 153 9.66 8.29 -5.60
CA ASN A 153 9.73 9.74 -5.50
C ASN A 153 10.73 10.31 -6.52
N GLU A 154 10.54 11.59 -6.84
CA GLU A 154 11.34 12.30 -7.85
C GLU A 154 12.82 12.47 -7.49
N MET A 155 13.20 12.32 -6.21
CA MET A 155 14.60 12.40 -5.78
C MET A 155 15.41 11.18 -6.22
N ARG A 156 14.75 10.06 -6.52
CA ARG A 156 15.36 8.84 -7.06
C ARG A 156 14.52 8.31 -8.23
N PRO A 157 14.49 9.04 -9.35
CA PRO A 157 13.51 8.81 -10.41
C PRO A 157 13.67 7.44 -11.09
N GLU A 158 14.88 6.89 -11.11
CA GLU A 158 15.19 5.60 -11.73
C GLU A 158 14.80 4.38 -10.88
N SER A 159 14.35 4.59 -9.63
CA SER A 159 14.15 3.48 -8.68
C SER A 159 12.86 3.60 -7.88
N MET A 160 12.13 2.50 -7.77
CA MET A 160 10.98 2.35 -6.87
C MET A 160 11.35 1.42 -5.72
N ARG A 161 11.13 1.85 -4.49
CA ARG A 161 11.30 0.99 -3.30
C ARG A 161 10.13 0.01 -3.23
N VAL A 162 10.43 -1.27 -3.06
CA VAL A 162 9.45 -2.34 -2.85
C VAL A 162 9.75 -3.00 -1.52
N ASN A 163 8.79 -2.99 -0.59
CA ASN A 163 8.94 -3.59 0.73
C ASN A 163 7.76 -4.51 1.03
N LEU A 164 8.03 -5.77 1.35
CA LEU A 164 7.06 -6.73 1.87
C LEU A 164 7.42 -7.03 3.32
N SER A 165 6.44 -6.89 4.21
CA SER A 165 6.64 -7.10 5.64
C SER A 165 5.44 -7.75 6.32
N LYS A 166 5.70 -8.27 7.52
CA LYS A 166 4.70 -8.75 8.46
C LYS A 166 4.81 -8.01 9.78
N ALA A 167 3.69 -7.74 10.43
CA ALA A 167 3.70 -7.12 11.74
C ALA A 167 2.55 -7.63 12.63
N SER A 168 2.80 -7.63 13.94
CA SER A 168 1.78 -7.72 14.97
C SER A 168 1.11 -6.37 15.17
N LEU A 169 -0.07 -6.36 15.79
CA LEU A 169 -0.70 -5.11 16.20
C LEU A 169 0.21 -4.29 17.11
N ARG A 170 0.90 -4.93 18.06
CA ARG A 170 1.83 -4.25 18.99
C ARG A 170 3.00 -3.60 18.27
N GLU A 171 3.59 -4.27 17.29
CA GLU A 171 4.68 -3.71 16.47
C GLU A 171 4.19 -2.48 15.67
N ILE A 172 2.96 -2.51 15.16
CA ILE A 172 2.33 -1.38 14.44
C ILE A 172 2.12 -0.20 15.39
N VAL A 173 1.47 -0.43 16.54
CA VAL A 173 1.16 0.62 17.53
C VAL A 173 2.44 1.24 18.10
N ALA A 174 3.45 0.43 18.40
CA ALA A 174 4.74 0.89 18.92
C ALA A 174 5.62 1.54 17.84
N ARG A 175 5.24 1.45 16.56
CA ARG A 175 6.06 1.86 15.40
C ARG A 175 7.47 1.25 15.45
N SER A 176 7.61 0.07 16.03
CA SER A 176 8.91 -0.59 16.24
C SER A 176 9.46 -1.26 14.99
N GLY A 177 8.67 -1.25 13.91
CA GLY A 177 8.88 -2.10 12.74
C GLY A 177 8.41 -3.52 13.01
N GLY A 178 8.01 -4.19 11.93
CA GLY A 178 7.72 -5.63 11.92
C GLY A 178 8.91 -6.42 11.36
N GLU A 179 8.62 -7.60 10.85
CA GLU A 179 9.57 -8.40 10.08
C GLU A 179 9.56 -8.00 8.62
N GLU A 180 10.73 -7.63 8.11
CA GLU A 180 10.96 -7.41 6.69
C GLU A 180 11.21 -8.76 6.00
N LEU A 181 10.34 -9.10 5.06
CA LEU A 181 10.44 -10.33 4.26
C LEU A 181 11.12 -10.08 2.92
N PHE A 182 11.02 -8.84 2.42
CA PHE A 182 11.64 -8.39 1.20
C PHE A 182 11.82 -6.88 1.23
N LEU A 183 12.99 -6.39 0.82
CA LEU A 183 13.23 -4.99 0.53
C LEU A 183 14.22 -4.85 -0.61
N GLN A 184 13.77 -4.27 -1.71
CA GLN A 184 14.63 -3.93 -2.84
C GLN A 184 14.22 -2.62 -3.50
N TYR A 185 15.14 -2.10 -4.32
CA TYR A 185 14.89 -0.98 -5.21
C TYR A 185 14.78 -1.52 -6.63
N ALA A 186 13.59 -1.39 -7.19
CA ALA A 186 13.24 -1.84 -8.52
C ALA A 186 13.55 -0.75 -9.55
N GLY A 187 14.34 -1.08 -10.59
CA GLY A 187 14.58 -0.18 -11.71
C GLY A 187 13.42 -0.13 -12.70
N VAL A 188 13.42 0.85 -13.60
CA VAL A 188 12.45 0.92 -14.70
C VAL A 188 12.49 -0.37 -15.53
N GLY A 189 11.31 -0.90 -15.87
CA GLY A 189 11.09 -2.22 -16.47
C GLY A 189 10.74 -3.31 -15.46
N ALA A 190 10.85 -3.05 -14.15
CA ALA A 190 10.53 -4.04 -13.13
C ALA A 190 9.04 -4.37 -13.05
N HIS A 191 8.77 -5.63 -12.69
CA HIS A 191 7.44 -6.18 -12.51
C HIS A 191 7.30 -6.81 -11.12
N VAL A 192 6.25 -6.45 -10.40
CA VAL A 192 5.91 -6.99 -9.09
C VAL A 192 4.51 -7.56 -9.15
N GLU A 193 4.32 -8.74 -8.59
CA GLU A 193 3.05 -9.42 -8.62
C GLU A 193 2.68 -10.00 -7.27
N VAL A 194 1.39 -9.87 -6.94
CA VAL A 194 0.79 -10.47 -5.75
C VAL A 194 -0.46 -11.22 -6.13
N SER A 195 -0.54 -12.49 -5.78
CA SER A 195 -1.81 -13.24 -5.78
C SER A 195 -2.34 -13.34 -4.35
N VAL A 196 -3.61 -12.99 -4.15
CA VAL A 196 -4.30 -13.05 -2.88
C VAL A 196 -4.79 -14.48 -2.64
N GLY A 197 -4.47 -15.04 -1.48
CA GLY A 197 -4.75 -16.43 -1.12
C GLY A 197 -3.55 -17.37 -1.30
N ILE A 198 -3.49 -18.40 -0.45
CA ILE A 198 -2.49 -19.47 -0.47
C ILE A 198 -3.13 -20.85 -0.57
#